data_AF-W2VCT6-F1
#
_entry.id   AF-W2VCT6-F1
#
_cell.length_a   1.000
_cell.length_b   1.000
_cell.length_c   1.000
_cell.angle_alpha   90.00
_cell.angle_beta   90.00
_cell.angle_gamma   90.00
#
_symmetry.space_group_name_H-M   'P 1'
#
loop_
_entity.id
_entity.type
_entity.pdbx_description
1 polymer ?
#
loop_
_entity_poly.entity_id
_entity_poly.type
_entity_poly.pdbx_seq_one_letter_code
_entity_poly.pdbx_strand_id
1 'polypeptide(L)'
;MTNKDLKCFKERLDSIDWDSDFEKADKENYEVLDSLCEYIKTELKRNKNSDTIDKALLLLAGNVGCAEDFERYEENFVSRLEKEGKLTKELEELFYNNTNRRQG
;
A
#
# COMPACT_ATOMS: atom_id res chain seq x y z
N MET A 1 -6.29 17.21 -0.51
CA MET A 1 -5.56 15.98 -0.89
C MET A 1 -6.15 15.47 -2.19
N THR A 2 -5.36 15.52 -3.25
CA THR A 2 -5.74 15.31 -4.67
C THR A 2 -4.89 14.17 -5.25
N ASN A 3 -5.16 13.74 -6.49
CA ASN A 3 -4.31 12.79 -7.26
C ASN A 3 -2.79 13.10 -7.20
N LYS A 4 -2.42 14.34 -6.85
CA LYS A 4 -1.03 14.78 -6.67
C LYS A 4 -0.32 14.06 -5.52
N ASP A 5 -1.05 13.70 -4.45
CA ASP A 5 -0.47 13.01 -3.29
C ASP A 5 -0.10 11.56 -3.65
N LEU A 6 -0.95 10.86 -4.40
CA LEU A 6 -0.66 9.50 -4.84
C LEU A 6 0.48 9.44 -5.86
N LYS A 7 0.55 10.42 -6.77
CA LYS A 7 1.70 10.56 -7.69
C LYS A 7 3.00 10.74 -6.94
N CYS A 8 3.00 11.52 -5.86
CA CYS A 8 4.17 11.72 -5.00
C CYS A 8 4.63 10.41 -4.34
N PHE A 9 3.71 9.59 -3.83
CA PHE A 9 4.07 8.26 -3.29
C PHE A 9 4.73 7.39 -4.35
N LYS A 10 4.15 7.33 -5.54
CA LYS A 10 4.70 6.55 -6.65
C LYS A 10 6.10 7.04 -7.04
N GLU A 11 6.29 8.36 -7.21
CA GLU A 11 7.59 8.93 -7.55
C GLU A 11 8.65 8.65 -6.49
N ARG A 12 8.27 8.66 -5.20
CA ARG A 12 9.18 8.29 -4.11
C ARG A 12 9.60 6.82 -4.19
N LEU A 13 8.64 5.90 -4.36
CA LEU A 13 8.92 4.46 -4.51
C LEU A 13 9.81 4.18 -5.73
N ASP A 14 9.48 4.79 -6.88
CA ASP A 14 10.25 4.64 -8.13
C ASP A 14 11.67 5.22 -8.02
N SER A 15 11.93 6.12 -7.05
CA SER A 15 13.24 6.75 -6.84
C SER A 15 14.15 6.04 -5.84
N ILE A 16 13.67 4.97 -5.18
CA ILE A 16 14.46 4.21 -4.22
C ILE A 16 15.58 3.48 -4.95
N ASP A 17 16.81 3.74 -4.54
CA ASP A 17 18.01 3.09 -5.08
C ASP A 17 18.24 1.74 -4.40
N TRP A 18 17.65 0.70 -4.96
CA TRP A 18 17.80 -0.69 -4.51
C TRP A 18 19.18 -1.31 -4.83
N ASP A 19 19.98 -0.68 -5.70
CA ASP A 19 21.26 -1.23 -6.18
C ASP A 19 22.45 -0.83 -5.30
N SER A 20 22.37 0.30 -4.59
CA SER A 20 23.48 0.83 -3.77
C SER A 20 23.50 0.31 -2.33
N ASP A 21 22.43 0.55 -1.57
CA ASP A 21 22.35 0.23 -0.13
C ASP A 21 20.96 -0.36 0.17
N PHE A 22 20.92 -1.70 0.23
CA PHE A 22 19.68 -2.43 0.41
C PHE A 22 18.99 -2.09 1.75
N GLU A 23 19.72 -1.97 2.86
CA GLU A 23 19.11 -1.70 4.17
C GLU A 23 18.48 -0.31 4.21
N LYS A 24 19.16 0.65 3.58
CA LYS A 24 18.62 2.00 3.41
C LYS A 24 17.40 2.01 2.48
N ALA A 25 17.47 1.31 1.34
CA ALA A 25 16.37 1.21 0.38
C ALA A 25 15.12 0.57 1.00
N ASP A 26 15.31 -0.52 1.75
CA ASP A 26 14.26 -1.23 2.45
C ASP A 26 13.59 -0.35 3.51
N LYS A 27 14.39 0.38 4.29
CA LYS A 27 13.87 1.36 5.26
C LYS A 27 13.06 2.47 4.58
N GLU A 28 13.60 3.07 3.51
CA GLU A 28 12.91 4.13 2.76
C GLU A 28 11.60 3.61 2.15
N ASN A 29 11.59 2.37 1.65
CA ASN A 29 10.39 1.71 1.14
C ASN A 29 9.32 1.64 2.23
N TYR A 30 9.65 1.07 3.40
CA TYR A 30 8.70 0.96 4.51
C TYR A 30 8.15 2.31 4.98
N GLU A 31 8.99 3.35 5.05
CA GLU A 31 8.53 4.71 5.42
C GLU A 31 7.49 5.25 4.43
N VAL A 32 7.68 4.98 3.14
CA VAL A 32 6.76 5.41 2.08
C VAL A 32 5.46 4.58 2.12
N LEU A 33 5.55 3.26 2.28
CA LEU A 33 4.38 2.37 2.36
C LEU A 33 3.54 2.62 3.62
N ASP A 34 4.17 2.87 4.78
CA ASP A 34 3.44 3.24 6.00
C ASP A 34 2.70 4.57 5.84
N SER A 35 3.34 5.54 5.19
CA SER A 35 2.71 6.82 4.87
C SER A 35 1.53 6.65 3.89
N LEU A 36 1.63 5.71 2.94
CA LEU A 36 0.54 5.35 2.04
C LEU A 36 -0.63 4.68 2.79
N CYS A 37 -0.36 3.84 3.79
CA CYS A 37 -1.38 3.28 4.68
C CYS A 37 -2.15 4.35 5.45
N GLU A 38 -1.46 5.35 6.00
CA GLU A 38 -2.11 6.48 6.68
C GLU A 38 -2.92 7.36 5.72
N TYR A 39 -2.46 7.50 4.47
CA TYR A 39 -3.24 8.15 3.42
C TYR A 39 -4.54 7.38 3.13
N ILE A 40 -4.49 6.07 2.93
CA ILE A 40 -5.67 5.22 2.71
C ILE A 40 -6.66 5.35 3.88
N LYS A 41 -6.20 5.23 5.13
CA LYS A 41 -7.04 5.42 6.34
C LYS A 41 -7.73 6.78 6.35
N THR A 42 -7.01 7.83 5.96
CA THR A 42 -7.52 9.20 5.94
C THR A 42 -8.58 9.38 4.86
N GLU A 43 -8.35 8.82 3.67
CA GLU A 43 -9.30 8.95 2.55
C GLU A 43 -10.55 8.09 2.78
N LEU A 44 -10.43 6.90 3.40
CA LEU A 44 -11.57 6.10 3.86
C LEU A 44 -12.46 6.87 4.84
N LYS A 45 -11.87 7.54 5.86
CA LYS A 45 -12.63 8.37 6.81
C LYS A 45 -13.35 9.56 6.16
N ARG A 46 -12.84 10.05 5.03
CA ARG A 46 -13.39 11.20 4.31
C ARG A 46 -14.51 10.83 3.33
N ASN A 47 -14.86 9.54 3.19
CA ASN A 47 -15.85 9.05 2.23
C ASN A 47 -15.59 9.55 0.79
N LYS A 48 -14.32 9.59 0.40
CA LYS A 48 -13.92 10.05 -0.95
C LYS A 48 -14.05 8.93 -1.99
N ASN A 49 -14.01 9.34 -3.27
CA ASN A 49 -14.10 8.49 -4.46
C ASN A 49 -13.31 7.17 -4.33
N SER A 50 -13.98 6.05 -4.61
CA SER A 50 -13.37 4.70 -4.63
C SER A 50 -12.12 4.66 -5.49
N ASP A 51 -12.12 5.30 -6.67
CA ASP A 51 -10.96 5.40 -7.57
C ASP A 51 -9.63 5.80 -6.90
N THR A 52 -9.68 6.63 -5.86
CA THR A 52 -8.46 7.06 -5.14
C THR A 52 -7.95 5.97 -4.20
N ILE A 53 -8.87 5.28 -3.53
CA ILE A 53 -8.56 4.16 -2.63
C ILE A 53 -8.05 2.98 -3.46
N ASP A 54 -8.72 2.66 -4.57
CA ASP A 54 -8.32 1.58 -5.49
C ASP A 54 -6.88 1.75 -5.94
N LYS A 55 -6.53 2.95 -6.44
CA LYS A 55 -5.17 3.24 -6.91
C LYS A 55 -4.13 3.21 -5.78
N ALA A 56 -4.51 3.63 -4.57
CA ALA A 56 -3.63 3.58 -3.41
C ALA A 56 -3.36 2.14 -2.95
N LEU A 57 -4.39 1.29 -2.95
CA LEU A 57 -4.25 -0.14 -2.66
C LEU A 57 -3.42 -0.86 -3.72
N LEU A 58 -3.64 -0.55 -5.00
CA LEU A 58 -2.82 -1.09 -6.09
C LEU A 58 -1.35 -0.68 -5.97
N LEU A 59 -1.08 0.57 -5.58
CA LEU A 59 0.28 1.03 -5.35
C LEU A 59 0.93 0.30 -4.17
N LEU A 60 0.20 0.10 -3.06
CA LEU A 60 0.68 -0.67 -1.92
C LEU A 60 0.98 -2.12 -2.34
N ALA A 61 0.02 -2.78 -3.00
CA ALA A 61 0.12 -4.19 -3.40
C ALA A 61 1.33 -4.44 -4.32
N GLY A 62 1.58 -3.53 -5.28
CA GLY A 62 2.72 -3.65 -6.20
C GLY A 62 4.10 -3.58 -5.53
N ASN A 63 4.17 -3.06 -4.29
CA ASN A 63 5.41 -2.90 -3.53
C ASN A 63 5.48 -3.84 -2.30
N VAL A 64 4.56 -4.78 -2.18
CA VAL A 64 4.54 -5.83 -1.15
C VAL A 64 4.94 -7.16 -1.81
N GLY A 65 5.97 -7.81 -1.27
CA GLY A 65 6.52 -9.03 -1.89
C GLY A 65 7.24 -10.02 -0.98
N CYS A 66 7.54 -9.68 0.28
CA CYS A 66 8.12 -10.62 1.24
C CYS A 66 7.15 -11.02 2.36
N ALA A 67 7.55 -12.00 3.18
CA ALA A 67 6.72 -12.49 4.29
C ALA A 67 6.42 -11.38 5.31
N GLU A 68 7.41 -10.54 5.63
CA GLU A 68 7.23 -9.39 6.52
C GLU A 68 6.22 -8.37 5.96
N ASP A 69 6.24 -8.13 4.65
CA ASP A 69 5.28 -7.23 3.99
C ASP A 69 3.85 -7.75 4.11
N PHE A 70 3.63 -9.06 3.94
CA PHE A 70 2.30 -9.65 4.05
C PHE A 70 1.76 -9.55 5.46
N GLU A 71 2.57 -9.88 6.47
CA GLU A 71 2.16 -9.71 7.87
C GLU A 71 1.80 -8.24 8.15
N ARG A 72 2.61 -7.29 7.69
CA ARG A 72 2.43 -5.86 7.98
C ARG A 72 1.25 -5.24 7.24
N TYR A 73 1.17 -5.43 5.93
CA TYR A 73 0.26 -4.70 5.07
C TYR A 73 -0.99 -5.49 4.73
N GLU A 74 -0.89 -6.80 4.54
CA GLU A 74 -2.07 -7.62 4.26
C GLU A 74 -2.83 -7.94 5.54
N GLU A 75 -2.18 -8.60 6.50
CA GLU A 75 -2.85 -9.11 7.69
C GLU A 75 -3.17 -7.99 8.69
N ASN A 76 -2.17 -7.18 9.02
CA ASN A 76 -2.29 -6.15 10.06
C ASN A 76 -2.93 -4.83 9.58
N PHE A 77 -3.03 -4.62 8.27
CA PHE A 77 -3.63 -3.41 7.69
C PHE A 77 -4.87 -3.69 6.84
N VAL A 78 -4.75 -4.28 5.64
CA VAL A 78 -5.87 -4.45 4.71
C VAL A 78 -6.97 -5.35 5.30
N SER A 79 -6.60 -6.56 5.73
CA SER A 79 -7.54 -7.53 6.33
C SER A 79 -8.18 -6.99 7.60
N ARG A 80 -7.44 -6.21 8.38
CA ARG A 80 -7.97 -5.55 9.57
C ARG A 80 -8.99 -4.48 9.22
N LEU A 81 -8.75 -3.67 8.18
CA LEU A 81 -9.70 -2.66 7.73
C LEU A 81 -10.99 -3.29 7.19
N GLU A 82 -10.90 -4.44 6.50
CA GLU A 82 -12.07 -5.22 6.07
C GLU A 82 -12.87 -5.74 7.26
N LYS A 83 -12.20 -6.40 8.23
CA LYS A 83 -12.84 -6.93 9.44
C LYS A 83 -13.50 -5.84 10.29
N GLU A 84 -12.94 -4.64 10.29
CA GLU A 84 -13.50 -3.47 10.97
C GLU A 84 -14.65 -2.80 10.18
N GLY A 85 -15.01 -3.31 9.00
CA GLY A 85 -16.03 -2.76 8.11
C GLY A 85 -15.66 -1.42 7.48
N LYS A 86 -14.37 -1.06 7.49
CA LYS A 86 -13.84 0.19 6.92
C LYS A 86 -13.43 0.04 5.46
N LEU A 87 -13.14 -1.18 5.04
CA LEU A 87 -12.80 -1.55 3.67
C LEU A 87 -13.85 -2.56 3.19
N THR A 88 -14.22 -2.51 1.91
CA THR A 88 -15.06 -3.56 1.32
C THR A 88 -14.20 -4.78 0.99
N LYS A 89 -14.85 -5.95 0.96
CA LYS A 89 -14.21 -7.20 0.53
C LYS A 89 -13.62 -7.11 -0.89
N GLU A 90 -14.30 -6.41 -1.80
CA GLU A 90 -13.80 -6.20 -3.17
C GLU A 90 -12.45 -5.47 -3.20
N LEU A 91 -12.23 -4.52 -2.28
CA LEU A 91 -10.98 -3.77 -2.18
C LEU A 91 -9.87 -4.57 -1.50
N GLU A 92 -10.22 -5.43 -0.54
CA GLU A 92 -9.29 -6.41 0.03
C GLU A 92 -8.81 -7.37 -1.06
N GLU A 93 -9.76 -7.93 -1.83
CA GLU A 93 -9.46 -8.83 -2.95
C GLU A 93 -8.65 -8.11 -4.04
N LEU A 94 -8.93 -6.83 -4.32
CA LEU A 94 -8.13 -6.01 -5.24
C LEU A 94 -6.66 -5.94 -4.78
N PHE A 95 -6.41 -5.66 -3.51
CA PHE A 95 -5.07 -5.65 -2.94
C PHE A 95 -4.41 -7.03 -3.10
N TYR A 96 -5.07 -8.07 -2.58
CA TYR A 96 -4.57 -9.46 -2.59
C TYR A 96 -4.17 -9.92 -3.99
N ASN A 97 -5.04 -9.72 -4.99
CA ASN A 97 -4.83 -10.16 -6.37
C ASN A 97 -3.70 -9.42 -7.09
N ASN A 98 -3.25 -8.28 -6.56
CA ASN A 98 -2.18 -7.46 -7.14
C ASN A 98 -0.91 -7.45 -6.28
N THR A 99 -0.85 -8.22 -5.20
CA THR A 99 0.39 -8.41 -4.45
C THR A 99 1.35 -9.30 -5.22
N ASN A 100 2.64 -8.95 -5.21
CA ASN A 100 3.70 -9.77 -5.82
C ASN A 100 4.05 -10.95 -4.92
N ARG A 101 3.05 -11.80 -4.65
CA ARG A 101 3.26 -13.15 -4.14
C ARG A 101 4.02 -13.89 -5.23
N ARG A 102 5.34 -13.91 -5.13
CA ARG A 102 6.12 -14.90 -5.88
C ARG A 102 5.49 -16.24 -5.56
N GLN A 103 4.81 -16.83 -6.54
CA GLN A 103 4.51 -18.25 -6.53
C GLN A 103 5.87 -18.91 -6.37
N GLY A 104 6.17 -19.37 -5.16
CA GLY A 104 7.41 -20.07 -4.86
C GLY A 104 7.59 -21.29 -5.75
#